data_AF-A0A924MQ07-F1
#
_entry.id   AF-A0A924MQ07-F1
#
_cell.length_a   1.000
_cell.length_b   1.000
_cell.length_c   1.000
_cell.angle_alpha   90.00
_cell.angle_beta   90.00
_cell.angle_gamma   90.00
#
_symmetry.space_group_name_H-M   'P 1'
#
loop_
_entity.id
_entity.type
_entity.pdbx_description
1 polymer ?
#
loop_
_entity_poly.entity_id
_entity_poly.type
_entity_poly.pdbx_seq_one_letter_code
_entity_poly.pdbx_strand_id
1 'polypeptide(L)'
;LSELTLTTAMRTAATSVMVARRCARADSRVMAVIGNGAQSEFQALAFHLLMGIEEVRLFDVDPEATAKLVANLNAVAPALETTVCASAAQAVRGADIVTTVTADKTNATIITPEMLAPGMHVNGVGGDCPGKTELHADVLRAGAVFVEYEPQSRIEGDLQQMPADFAVTEFWRVLAGEVAGRTSPEQITVFDSVGFALEDFSALRLLRDLATELGLGRSIDLVPGMADPKNLFGELRMPAVTGLPEVLRAALAAA
;
A
#
# COMPACT_ATOMS: atom_id res chain seq x y z
N LEU A 1 5.01 -19.53 4.57
CA LEU A 1 3.69 -18.87 4.65
C LEU A 1 3.79 -17.79 5.73
N SER A 2 3.26 -16.60 5.47
CA SER A 2 3.22 -15.48 6.42
C SER A 2 1.85 -14.80 6.36
N GLU A 3 1.43 -14.14 7.44
CA GLU A 3 0.42 -13.09 7.33
C GLU A 3 1.00 -11.93 6.50
N LEU A 4 0.13 -11.18 5.82
CA LEU A 4 0.54 -10.02 5.03
C LEU A 4 -0.30 -8.78 5.30
N THR A 5 -1.12 -8.75 6.35
CA THR A 5 -1.96 -7.58 6.65
C THR A 5 -1.08 -6.43 7.15
N LEU A 6 -0.21 -6.69 8.13
CA LEU A 6 0.74 -5.69 8.62
C LEU A 6 1.83 -5.42 7.58
N THR A 7 2.29 -6.49 6.93
CA THR A 7 3.31 -6.41 5.89
C THR A 7 2.86 -5.55 4.71
N THR A 8 1.58 -5.65 4.31
CA THR A 8 1.00 -4.78 3.28
C THR A 8 1.09 -3.32 3.71
N ALA A 9 0.73 -2.98 4.95
CA ALA A 9 0.82 -1.59 5.40
C ALA A 9 2.27 -1.06 5.39
N MET A 10 3.23 -1.89 5.80
CA MET A 10 4.66 -1.54 5.77
C MET A 10 5.19 -1.37 4.35
N ARG A 11 4.90 -2.31 3.44
CA ARG A 11 5.39 -2.25 2.06
C ARG A 11 4.75 -1.09 1.30
N THR A 12 3.47 -0.81 1.50
CA THR A 12 2.79 0.33 0.85
C THR A 12 3.46 1.64 1.27
N ALA A 13 3.68 1.86 2.56
CA ALA A 13 4.37 3.06 3.04
C ALA A 13 5.82 3.16 2.56
N ALA A 14 6.53 2.03 2.51
CA ALA A 14 7.89 1.97 1.97
C ALA A 14 7.94 2.34 0.48
N THR A 15 6.98 1.86 -0.32
CA THR A 15 6.84 2.20 -1.75
C THR A 15 6.54 3.69 -1.92
N SER A 16 5.56 4.25 -1.18
CA SER A 16 5.24 5.67 -1.24
C SER A 16 6.46 6.55 -0.94
N VAL A 17 7.24 6.22 0.10
CA VAL A 17 8.48 6.94 0.42
C VAL A 17 9.56 6.76 -0.65
N MET A 18 9.71 5.56 -1.20
CA MET A 18 10.68 5.28 -2.26
C MET A 18 10.43 6.17 -3.49
N VAL A 19 9.17 6.35 -3.86
CA VAL A 19 8.77 7.25 -4.95
C VAL A 19 8.99 8.70 -4.57
N ALA A 20 8.48 9.11 -3.40
CA ALA A 20 8.62 10.49 -2.93
C ALA A 20 10.07 10.94 -2.81
N ARG A 21 11.02 10.07 -2.46
CA ARG A 21 12.47 10.39 -2.45
C ARG A 21 13.01 10.89 -3.79
N ARG A 22 12.36 10.54 -4.90
CA ARG A 22 12.75 10.95 -6.26
C ARG A 22 11.81 11.99 -6.88
N CYS A 23 10.58 12.07 -6.37
CA CYS A 23 9.51 12.88 -6.95
C CYS A 23 9.06 14.06 -6.07
N ALA A 24 9.18 13.99 -4.76
CA ALA A 24 8.93 15.12 -3.86
C ALA A 24 10.12 16.09 -3.84
N ARG A 25 9.92 17.27 -3.25
CA ARG A 25 11.02 18.22 -3.04
C ARG A 25 11.89 17.73 -1.89
N ALA A 26 13.20 17.96 -1.96
CA ALA A 26 14.13 17.50 -0.91
C ALA A 26 13.94 18.24 0.42
N ASP A 27 13.35 19.42 0.37
CA ASP A 27 13.04 20.28 1.51
C ASP A 27 11.57 20.16 1.97
N SER A 28 10.83 19.14 1.53
CA SER A 28 9.48 18.87 2.04
C SER A 28 9.48 18.64 3.56
N ARG A 29 8.59 19.33 4.28
CA ARG A 29 8.43 19.26 5.75
C ARG A 29 7.01 19.05 6.21
N VAL A 30 6.03 19.42 5.40
CA VAL A 30 4.61 19.31 5.74
C VAL A 30 3.94 18.28 4.84
N MET A 31 3.25 17.31 5.45
CA MET A 31 2.45 16.33 4.72
C MET A 31 0.98 16.37 5.12
N ALA A 32 0.06 16.36 4.15
CA ALA A 32 -1.35 16.10 4.40
C ALA A 32 -1.64 14.60 4.28
N VAL A 33 -2.39 14.04 5.23
CA VAL A 33 -2.84 12.64 5.22
C VAL A 33 -4.36 12.60 5.26
N ILE A 34 -4.95 12.23 4.12
CA ILE A 34 -6.41 12.17 3.92
C ILE A 34 -6.86 10.71 3.94
N GLY A 35 -7.75 10.38 4.87
CA GLY A 35 -8.01 8.99 5.27
C GLY A 35 -7.07 8.59 6.41
N ASN A 36 -7.62 8.36 7.59
CA ASN A 36 -6.90 8.11 8.83
C ASN A 36 -7.17 6.70 9.39
N GLY A 37 -7.52 5.78 8.49
CA GLY A 37 -7.68 4.35 8.74
C GLY A 37 -6.35 3.59 8.86
N ALA A 38 -6.35 2.33 8.44
CA ALA A 38 -5.27 1.37 8.71
C ALA A 38 -3.89 1.71 8.13
N GLN A 39 -3.83 2.45 7.02
CA GLN A 39 -2.57 2.81 6.35
C GLN A 39 -1.91 4.07 6.95
N SER A 40 -2.67 4.89 7.67
CA SER A 40 -2.30 6.27 7.96
C SER A 40 -1.11 6.41 8.91
N GLU A 41 -1.03 5.59 9.97
CA GLU A 41 0.13 5.53 10.87
C GLU A 41 1.41 5.18 10.10
N PHE A 42 1.34 4.17 9.23
CA PHE A 42 2.49 3.67 8.48
C PHE A 42 3.01 4.71 7.51
N GLN A 43 2.11 5.38 6.79
CA GLN A 43 2.44 6.49 5.90
C GLN A 43 3.08 7.64 6.68
N ALA A 44 2.42 8.14 7.73
CA ALA A 44 2.93 9.25 8.55
C ALA A 44 4.33 8.96 9.11
N LEU A 45 4.54 7.77 9.70
CA LEU A 45 5.82 7.39 10.28
C LEU A 45 6.90 7.16 9.23
N ALA A 46 6.59 6.52 8.11
CA ALA A 46 7.58 6.29 7.06
C ALA A 46 8.09 7.63 6.50
N PHE A 47 7.20 8.58 6.23
CA PHE A 47 7.58 9.91 5.76
C PHE A 47 8.34 10.73 6.81
N HIS A 48 7.92 10.68 8.09
CA HIS A 48 8.65 11.32 9.18
C HIS A 48 10.08 10.78 9.27
N LEU A 49 10.25 9.45 9.36
CA LEU A 49 11.53 8.80 9.63
C LEU A 49 12.48 8.81 8.42
N LEU A 50 11.95 8.77 7.20
CA LEU A 50 12.75 8.53 5.99
C LEU A 50 12.86 9.73 5.05
N MET A 51 12.00 10.75 5.23
CA MET A 51 11.98 11.99 4.46
C MET A 51 12.10 13.25 5.32
N GLY A 52 12.04 13.14 6.66
CA GLY A 52 12.14 14.29 7.55
C GLY A 52 10.91 15.19 7.53
N ILE A 53 9.72 14.61 7.33
CA ILE A 53 8.46 15.33 7.56
C ILE A 53 8.34 15.67 9.05
N GLU A 54 8.06 16.94 9.35
CA GLU A 54 7.99 17.49 10.70
C GLU A 54 6.54 17.71 11.15
N GLU A 55 5.63 18.01 10.21
CA GLU A 55 4.20 18.20 10.46
C GLU A 55 3.35 17.28 9.58
N VAL A 56 2.35 16.63 10.18
CA VAL A 56 1.27 15.93 9.47
C VAL A 56 -0.08 16.58 9.72
N ARG A 57 -0.79 16.91 8.64
CA ARG A 57 -2.13 17.50 8.65
C ARG A 57 -3.16 16.44 8.31
N LEU A 58 -4.05 16.18 9.25
CA LEU A 58 -4.87 14.97 9.26
C LEU A 58 -6.33 15.33 8.98
N PHE A 59 -6.96 14.58 8.08
CA PHE A 59 -8.40 14.65 7.87
C PHE A 59 -8.96 13.27 7.52
N ASP A 60 -10.07 12.92 8.18
CA ASP A 60 -10.95 11.82 7.84
C ASP A 60 -12.40 12.27 8.04
N VAL A 61 -13.33 11.66 7.30
CA VAL A 61 -14.77 11.84 7.50
C VAL A 61 -15.24 11.25 8.84
N ASP A 62 -14.52 10.24 9.34
CA ASP A 62 -14.65 9.69 10.68
C ASP A 62 -13.66 10.38 11.65
N PRO A 63 -14.14 11.24 12.57
CA PRO A 63 -13.26 11.91 13.53
C PRO A 63 -12.59 10.93 14.51
N GLU A 64 -13.16 9.75 14.76
CA GLU A 64 -12.54 8.74 15.64
C GLU A 64 -11.27 8.14 15.02
N ALA A 65 -11.27 7.95 13.69
CA ALA A 65 -10.09 7.51 12.95
C ALA A 65 -8.93 8.52 13.07
N THR A 66 -9.24 9.82 12.98
CA THR A 66 -8.24 10.88 13.20
C THR A 66 -7.75 10.89 14.65
N ALA A 67 -8.64 10.76 15.63
CA ALA A 67 -8.27 10.72 17.04
C ALA A 67 -7.35 9.53 17.38
N LYS A 68 -7.64 8.34 16.82
CA LYS A 68 -6.76 7.16 16.88
C LYS A 68 -5.37 7.48 16.34
N LEU A 69 -5.30 8.04 15.13
CA LEU A 69 -4.03 8.34 14.47
C LEU A 69 -3.19 9.30 15.31
N VAL A 70 -3.79 10.39 15.81
CA VAL A 70 -3.12 11.35 16.70
C VAL A 70 -2.59 10.67 17.96
N ALA A 71 -3.40 9.84 18.62
CA ALA A 71 -2.99 9.13 19.83
C ALA A 71 -1.80 8.19 19.58
N ASN A 72 -1.84 7.43 18.48
CA ASN A 72 -0.76 6.52 18.09
C ASN A 72 0.53 7.27 17.75
N LEU A 73 0.46 8.33 16.94
CA LEU A 73 1.63 9.12 16.55
C LEU A 73 2.27 9.81 17.75
N ASN A 74 1.47 10.41 18.64
CA ASN A 74 2.00 11.03 19.87
C ASN A 74 2.71 10.02 20.77
N ALA A 75 2.26 8.77 20.80
CA ALA A 75 2.88 7.73 21.61
C ALA A 75 4.24 7.26 21.07
N VAL A 76 4.42 7.19 19.74
CA VAL A 76 5.59 6.56 19.10
C VAL A 76 6.54 7.56 18.43
N ALA A 77 6.06 8.75 18.06
CA ALA A 77 6.80 9.80 17.38
C ALA A 77 6.40 11.19 17.93
N PRO A 78 6.69 11.50 19.21
CA PRO A 78 6.27 12.76 19.85
C PRO A 78 6.91 14.02 19.23
N ALA A 79 7.93 13.87 18.38
CA ALA A 79 8.55 14.96 17.63
C ALA A 79 7.82 15.29 16.32
N LEU A 80 6.87 14.45 15.89
CA LEU A 80 6.04 14.70 14.71
C LEU A 80 4.82 15.53 15.13
N GLU A 81 4.73 16.75 14.62
CA GLU A 81 3.59 17.63 14.90
C GLU A 81 2.34 17.12 14.17
N THR A 82 1.21 17.03 14.88
CA THR A 82 -0.07 16.59 14.29
C THR A 82 -1.09 17.73 14.32
N THR A 83 -1.64 18.08 13.16
CA THR A 83 -2.67 19.11 13.01
C THR A 83 -3.97 18.48 12.50
N VAL A 84 -5.03 18.46 13.33
CA VAL A 84 -6.35 18.00 12.91
C VAL A 84 -7.06 19.08 12.10
N CYS A 85 -7.51 18.73 10.89
CA CYS A 85 -8.17 19.64 9.97
C CYS A 85 -9.67 19.30 9.84
N ALA A 86 -10.48 20.29 9.49
CA ALA A 86 -11.93 20.14 9.30
C ALA A 86 -12.33 19.74 7.88
N SER A 87 -11.38 19.70 6.94
CA SER A 87 -11.61 19.26 5.55
C SER A 87 -10.30 18.87 4.87
N ALA A 88 -10.39 18.09 3.79
CA ALA A 88 -9.24 17.76 2.95
C ALA A 88 -8.58 19.03 2.37
N ALA A 89 -9.37 19.99 1.90
CA ALA A 89 -8.89 21.27 1.39
C ALA A 89 -8.11 22.09 2.45
N GLN A 90 -8.48 21.98 3.73
CA GLN A 90 -7.71 22.61 4.82
C GLN A 90 -6.39 21.88 5.05
N ALA A 91 -6.40 20.54 5.09
CA ALA A 91 -5.19 19.75 5.32
C ALA A 91 -4.15 19.94 4.21
N VAL A 92 -4.59 19.97 2.95
CA VAL A 92 -3.73 20.08 1.76
C VAL A 92 -3.10 21.47 1.60
N ARG A 93 -3.73 22.52 2.14
CA ARG A 93 -3.31 23.91 1.93
C ARG A 93 -1.88 24.14 2.43
N GLY A 94 -0.94 24.31 1.52
CA GLY A 94 0.48 24.52 1.86
C GLY A 94 1.19 23.27 2.37
N ALA A 95 0.63 22.08 2.15
CA ALA A 95 1.36 20.82 2.31
C ALA A 95 2.29 20.60 1.12
N ASP A 96 3.48 20.06 1.37
CA ASP A 96 4.45 19.72 0.33
C ASP A 96 4.13 18.37 -0.31
N ILE A 97 3.63 17.46 0.52
CA ILE A 97 3.22 16.11 0.14
C ILE A 97 1.76 15.91 0.55
N VAL A 98 0.97 15.31 -0.31
CA VAL A 98 -0.41 14.90 -0.02
C VAL A 98 -0.49 13.40 -0.20
N THR A 99 -0.91 12.67 0.82
CA THR A 99 -1.15 11.24 0.75
C THR A 99 -2.63 10.97 0.98
N THR A 100 -3.29 10.34 0.01
CA THR A 100 -4.68 9.88 0.12
C THR A 100 -4.71 8.37 0.30
N VAL A 101 -5.39 7.92 1.35
CA VAL A 101 -5.56 6.51 1.75
C VAL A 101 -6.98 6.27 2.25
N THR A 102 -7.96 6.85 1.56
CA THR A 102 -9.38 6.70 1.88
C THR A 102 -9.91 5.36 1.37
N ALA A 103 -11.05 4.93 1.92
CA ALA A 103 -11.68 3.66 1.55
C ALA A 103 -13.15 3.89 1.21
N ASP A 104 -13.40 4.44 0.02
CA ASP A 104 -14.74 4.52 -0.57
C ASP A 104 -14.73 3.83 -1.94
N LYS A 105 -15.66 2.89 -2.16
CA LYS A 105 -15.73 2.11 -3.41
C LYS A 105 -16.56 2.87 -4.45
N THR A 106 -16.08 4.05 -4.81
CA THR A 106 -16.68 4.95 -5.78
C THR A 106 -15.63 5.82 -6.47
N ASN A 107 -16.00 6.47 -7.56
CA ASN A 107 -15.15 7.45 -8.24
C ASN A 107 -15.19 8.78 -7.47
N ALA A 108 -14.42 8.88 -6.39
CA ALA A 108 -14.35 10.09 -5.58
C ALA A 108 -13.34 11.09 -6.15
N THR A 109 -13.48 12.35 -5.72
CA THR A 109 -12.61 13.48 -6.10
C THR A 109 -12.11 14.18 -4.83
N ILE A 110 -11.44 13.41 -3.97
CA ILE A 110 -10.89 13.85 -2.69
C ILE A 110 -9.91 15.01 -2.88
N ILE A 111 -9.07 14.91 -3.91
CA ILE A 111 -8.18 15.99 -4.34
C ILE A 111 -8.68 16.55 -5.66
N THR A 112 -8.90 17.86 -5.69
CA THR A 112 -9.32 18.61 -6.87
C THR A 112 -8.20 19.55 -7.35
N PRO A 113 -8.24 20.02 -8.61
CA PRO A 113 -7.17 20.85 -9.18
C PRO A 113 -6.91 22.14 -8.41
N GLU A 114 -7.94 22.71 -7.78
CA GLU A 114 -7.85 23.96 -7.03
C GLU A 114 -7.07 23.80 -5.71
N MET A 115 -6.86 22.55 -5.27
CA MET A 115 -6.06 22.25 -4.08
C MET A 115 -4.56 22.16 -4.39
N LEU A 116 -4.18 22.08 -5.67
CA LEU A 116 -2.79 21.90 -6.07
C LEU A 116 -1.99 23.18 -5.89
N ALA A 117 -0.74 23.01 -5.47
CA ALA A 117 0.24 24.09 -5.39
C ALA A 117 1.51 23.71 -6.17
N PRO A 118 2.23 24.69 -6.74
CA PRO A 118 3.53 24.45 -7.35
C PRO A 118 4.46 23.68 -6.41
N GLY A 119 5.10 22.63 -6.95
CA GLY A 119 6.05 21.80 -6.23
C GLY A 119 5.46 20.65 -5.41
N MET A 120 4.13 20.55 -5.33
CA MET A 120 3.45 19.50 -4.57
C MET A 120 3.76 18.10 -5.13
N HIS A 121 3.86 17.12 -4.22
CA HIS A 121 3.86 15.70 -4.56
C HIS A 121 2.59 15.05 -4.01
N VAL A 122 1.87 14.31 -4.83
CA VAL A 122 0.64 13.62 -4.45
C VAL A 122 0.89 12.11 -4.51
N ASN A 123 0.65 11.40 -3.41
CA ASN A 123 0.53 9.95 -3.35
C ASN A 123 -0.95 9.57 -3.36
N GLY A 124 -1.47 9.15 -4.51
CA GLY A 124 -2.79 8.52 -4.61
C GLY A 124 -2.64 7.03 -4.32
N VAL A 125 -3.08 6.58 -3.14
CA VAL A 125 -2.90 5.19 -2.68
C VAL A 125 -4.24 4.49 -2.44
N GLY A 126 -5.29 5.23 -2.14
CA GLY A 126 -6.62 4.67 -1.93
C GLY A 126 -7.35 4.33 -3.23
N GLY A 127 -7.03 4.92 -4.37
CA GLY A 127 -7.60 4.53 -5.67
C GLY A 127 -6.94 3.26 -6.22
N ASP A 128 -7.49 2.08 -5.92
CA ASP A 128 -6.80 0.80 -6.12
C ASP A 128 -7.59 -0.28 -6.87
N CYS A 129 -8.76 0.04 -7.42
CA CYS A 129 -9.54 -0.90 -8.22
C CYS A 129 -10.48 -0.20 -9.21
N PRO A 130 -11.04 -0.94 -10.20
CA PRO A 130 -11.94 -0.33 -11.18
C PRO A 130 -13.18 0.26 -10.51
N GLY A 131 -13.46 1.53 -10.81
CA GLY A 131 -14.55 2.31 -10.22
C GLY A 131 -14.25 2.89 -8.84
N LYS A 132 -12.98 2.91 -8.41
CA LYS A 132 -12.51 3.50 -7.15
C LYS A 132 -11.34 4.45 -7.42
N THR A 133 -11.58 5.75 -7.25
CA THR A 133 -10.60 6.82 -7.51
C THR A 133 -10.63 7.85 -6.38
N GLU A 134 -9.54 8.58 -6.17
CA GLU A 134 -9.45 9.64 -5.16
C GLU A 134 -9.09 11.01 -5.77
N LEU A 135 -8.49 11.02 -6.95
CA LEU A 135 -8.00 12.22 -7.62
C LEU A 135 -8.93 12.60 -8.77
N HIS A 136 -9.25 13.88 -8.87
CA HIS A 136 -9.90 14.40 -10.07
C HIS A 136 -8.96 14.26 -11.28
N ALA A 137 -9.47 13.91 -12.47
CA ALA A 137 -8.66 13.70 -13.68
C ALA A 137 -7.71 14.88 -14.02
N ASP A 138 -8.13 16.12 -13.76
CA ASP A 138 -7.28 17.30 -13.97
C ASP A 138 -6.10 17.42 -12.99
N VAL A 139 -6.13 16.71 -11.85
CA VAL A 139 -4.95 16.56 -10.98
C VAL A 139 -3.87 15.74 -11.67
N LEU A 140 -4.26 14.66 -12.36
CA LEU A 140 -3.35 13.86 -13.17
C LEU A 140 -2.79 14.69 -14.33
N ARG A 141 -3.64 15.50 -15.01
CA ARG A 141 -3.19 16.37 -16.12
C ARG A 141 -2.21 17.45 -15.66
N ALA A 142 -2.34 17.94 -14.44
CA ALA A 142 -1.48 18.99 -13.90
C ALA A 142 -0.09 18.47 -13.46
N GLY A 143 0.04 17.16 -13.21
CA GLY A 143 1.27 16.55 -12.69
C GLY A 143 1.97 15.62 -13.66
N ALA A 144 3.26 15.38 -13.41
CA ALA A 144 3.94 14.21 -13.97
C ALA A 144 3.52 12.97 -13.20
N VAL A 145 2.89 12.00 -13.88
CA VAL A 145 2.33 10.79 -13.27
C VAL A 145 3.33 9.63 -13.32
N PHE A 146 3.58 9.06 -12.16
CA PHE A 146 4.42 7.88 -11.93
C PHE A 146 3.54 6.72 -11.48
N VAL A 147 3.84 5.51 -11.96
CA VAL A 147 3.08 4.28 -11.68
C VAL A 147 4.00 3.11 -11.33
N GLU A 148 3.47 2.07 -10.70
CA GLU A 148 4.21 0.82 -10.42
C GLU A 148 4.35 -0.03 -11.69
N TYR A 149 3.24 -0.61 -12.15
CA TYR A 149 3.14 -1.43 -13.36
C TYR A 149 2.00 -0.91 -14.22
N GLU A 150 2.35 -0.25 -15.34
CA GLU A 150 1.39 0.53 -16.13
C GLU A 150 0.14 -0.26 -16.56
N PRO A 151 0.23 -1.50 -17.07
CA PRO A 151 -0.95 -2.25 -17.49
C PRO A 151 -1.99 -2.45 -16.39
N GLN A 152 -1.56 -2.55 -15.12
CA GLN A 152 -2.47 -2.68 -13.97
C GLN A 152 -3.00 -1.30 -13.53
N SER A 153 -2.13 -0.30 -13.38
CA SER A 153 -2.54 1.06 -13.00
C SER A 153 -3.56 1.68 -13.98
N ARG A 154 -3.48 1.34 -15.28
CA ARG A 154 -4.47 1.76 -16.29
C ARG A 154 -5.90 1.26 -16.02
N ILE A 155 -6.04 0.18 -15.25
CA ILE A 155 -7.32 -0.47 -14.95
C ILE A 155 -7.79 -0.10 -13.55
N GLU A 156 -6.87 0.00 -12.59
CA GLU A 156 -7.16 0.03 -11.17
C GLU A 156 -6.91 1.40 -10.51
N GLY A 157 -5.94 2.16 -11.00
CA GLY A 157 -5.50 3.41 -10.40
C GLY A 157 -6.41 4.58 -10.75
N ASP A 158 -6.07 5.77 -10.26
CA ASP A 158 -6.71 7.02 -10.69
C ASP A 158 -6.56 7.23 -12.21
N LEU A 159 -5.51 6.68 -12.81
CA LEU A 159 -5.25 6.66 -14.25
C LEU A 159 -6.37 6.03 -15.08
N GLN A 160 -7.25 5.21 -14.51
CA GLN A 160 -8.40 4.61 -15.20
C GLN A 160 -9.36 5.64 -15.81
N GLN A 161 -9.32 6.89 -15.33
CA GLN A 161 -10.13 8.01 -15.82
C GLN A 161 -9.54 8.65 -17.10
N MET A 162 -8.31 8.30 -17.47
CA MET A 162 -7.55 8.97 -18.51
C MET A 162 -7.61 8.21 -19.84
N PRO A 163 -7.45 8.91 -20.98
CA PRO A 163 -7.24 8.26 -22.27
C PRO A 163 -6.07 7.26 -22.24
N ALA A 164 -6.17 6.21 -23.05
CA ALA A 164 -5.15 5.15 -23.10
C ALA A 164 -3.75 5.65 -23.50
N ASP A 165 -3.67 6.76 -24.23
CA ASP A 165 -2.43 7.42 -24.66
C ASP A 165 -1.92 8.49 -23.69
N PHE A 166 -2.62 8.73 -22.57
CA PHE A 166 -2.15 9.66 -21.54
C PHE A 166 -0.81 9.21 -20.98
N ALA A 167 0.23 10.03 -21.12
CA ALA A 167 1.59 9.63 -20.77
C ALA A 167 1.79 9.41 -19.26
N VAL A 168 2.44 8.29 -18.91
CA VAL A 168 2.85 7.96 -17.55
C VAL A 168 4.29 7.45 -17.54
N THR A 169 4.91 7.43 -16.37
CA THR A 169 6.25 6.89 -16.18
C THR A 169 6.22 5.72 -15.19
N GLU A 170 6.56 4.52 -15.64
CA GLU A 170 6.83 3.42 -14.71
C GLU A 170 8.05 3.76 -13.83
N PHE A 171 7.85 3.73 -12.52
CA PHE A 171 8.80 4.30 -11.57
C PHE A 171 10.16 3.57 -11.57
N TRP A 172 10.20 2.29 -11.96
CA TRP A 172 11.46 1.55 -12.07
C TRP A 172 12.47 2.21 -13.03
N ARG A 173 11.98 2.94 -14.05
CA ARG A 173 12.84 3.68 -15.00
C ARG A 173 13.55 4.86 -14.35
N VAL A 174 12.90 5.48 -13.36
CA VAL A 174 13.52 6.53 -12.52
C VAL A 174 14.61 5.93 -11.66
N LEU A 175 14.39 4.74 -11.09
CA LEU A 175 15.39 4.02 -10.31
C LEU A 175 16.59 3.57 -11.16
N ALA A 176 16.35 3.18 -12.40
CA ALA A 176 17.39 2.82 -13.38
C ALA A 176 18.16 4.03 -13.95
N GLY A 177 17.70 5.26 -13.68
CA GLY A 177 18.30 6.48 -14.22
C GLY A 177 18.01 6.73 -15.70
N GLU A 178 17.02 6.05 -16.28
CA GLU A 178 16.62 6.24 -17.68
C GLU A 178 15.81 7.52 -17.88
N VAL A 179 15.06 7.91 -16.86
CA VAL A 179 14.23 9.11 -16.82
C VAL A 179 14.40 9.80 -15.47
N ALA A 180 14.25 11.12 -15.44
CA ALA A 180 14.26 11.85 -14.18
C ALA A 180 12.95 11.59 -13.40
N GLY A 181 13.02 11.69 -12.07
CA GLY A 181 11.83 11.84 -11.24
C GLY A 181 11.29 13.26 -11.38
N ARG A 182 11.46 14.09 -10.35
CA ARG A 182 11.21 15.53 -10.44
C ARG A 182 12.21 16.23 -11.37
N THR A 183 11.73 17.15 -12.21
CA THR A 183 12.52 17.95 -13.15
C THR A 183 12.57 19.44 -12.82
N SER A 184 11.65 19.97 -12.00
CA SER A 184 11.72 21.35 -11.48
C SER A 184 11.15 21.48 -10.06
N PRO A 185 11.54 22.52 -9.29
CA PRO A 185 10.99 22.79 -7.97
C PRO A 185 9.48 23.02 -7.97
N GLU A 186 8.93 23.63 -9.02
CA GLU A 186 7.52 23.98 -9.16
C GLU A 186 6.67 22.86 -9.77
N GLN A 187 7.30 21.80 -10.29
CA GLN A 187 6.59 20.68 -10.92
C GLN A 187 5.64 20.01 -9.92
N ILE A 188 4.41 19.71 -10.35
CA ILE A 188 3.54 18.81 -9.60
C ILE A 188 3.87 17.39 -10.02
N THR A 189 3.99 16.48 -9.05
CA THR A 189 4.23 15.05 -9.32
C THR A 189 3.14 14.24 -8.66
N VAL A 190 2.66 13.20 -9.34
CA VAL A 190 1.64 12.30 -8.82
C VAL A 190 2.18 10.89 -8.88
N PHE A 191 2.14 10.17 -7.76
CA PHE A 191 2.30 8.74 -7.72
C PHE A 191 0.91 8.11 -7.65
N ASP A 192 0.50 7.43 -8.72
CA ASP A 192 -0.73 6.65 -8.80
C ASP A 192 -0.41 5.20 -8.41
N SER A 193 -0.63 4.90 -7.13
CA SER A 193 -0.25 3.65 -6.47
C SER A 193 -1.47 2.75 -6.31
N VAL A 194 -1.36 1.54 -6.84
CA VAL A 194 -2.37 0.48 -6.70
C VAL A 194 -1.81 -0.73 -5.94
N GLY A 195 -0.49 -0.77 -5.75
CA GLY A 195 0.23 -1.90 -5.20
C GLY A 195 0.49 -2.97 -6.24
N PHE A 196 1.75 -3.41 -6.34
CA PHE A 196 2.15 -4.46 -7.26
C PHE A 196 2.86 -5.61 -6.55
N ALA A 197 2.68 -6.83 -7.06
CA ALA A 197 3.16 -8.07 -6.45
C ALA A 197 4.68 -8.11 -6.20
N LEU A 198 5.47 -7.29 -6.91
CA LEU A 198 6.90 -7.16 -6.67
C LEU A 198 7.22 -6.58 -5.28
N GLU A 199 6.36 -5.71 -4.76
CA GLU A 199 6.50 -5.13 -3.42
C GLU A 199 6.24 -6.18 -2.35
N ASP A 200 5.18 -6.99 -2.51
CA ASP A 200 4.88 -8.10 -1.61
C ASP A 200 5.98 -9.16 -1.65
N PHE A 201 6.52 -9.47 -2.83
CA PHE A 201 7.67 -10.35 -2.98
C PHE A 201 8.89 -9.83 -2.20
N SER A 202 9.17 -8.53 -2.32
CA SER A 202 10.31 -7.90 -1.64
C SER A 202 10.13 -7.93 -0.12
N ALA A 203 8.93 -7.61 0.37
CA ALA A 203 8.60 -7.65 1.80
C ALA A 203 8.65 -9.08 2.37
N LEU A 204 8.14 -10.07 1.63
CA LEU A 204 8.21 -11.48 2.01
C LEU A 204 9.65 -11.99 2.12
N ARG A 205 10.55 -11.56 1.22
CA ARG A 205 11.97 -11.92 1.31
C ARG A 205 12.61 -11.33 2.55
N LEU A 206 12.36 -10.06 2.84
CA LEU A 206 12.86 -9.42 4.05
C LEU A 206 12.34 -10.14 5.31
N LEU A 207 11.05 -10.44 5.38
CA LEU A 207 10.46 -11.17 6.51
C LEU A 207 11.06 -12.56 6.70
N ARG A 208 11.27 -13.31 5.61
CA ARG A 208 11.94 -14.62 5.65
C ARG A 208 13.34 -14.50 6.23
N ASP A 209 14.11 -13.51 5.74
CA ASP A 209 15.51 -13.33 6.14
C ASP A 209 15.59 -12.92 7.61
N LEU A 210 14.76 -11.96 8.06
CA LEU A 210 14.66 -11.55 9.47
C LEU A 210 14.16 -12.67 10.38
N ALA A 211 13.16 -13.45 9.95
CA ALA A 211 12.68 -14.58 10.73
C ALA A 211 13.75 -15.66 10.91
N THR A 212 14.56 -15.89 9.88
CA THR A 212 15.69 -16.83 9.94
C THR A 212 16.76 -16.31 10.90
N GLU A 213 17.13 -15.04 10.79
CA GLU A 213 18.14 -14.40 11.64
C GLU A 213 17.73 -14.39 13.13
N LEU A 214 16.46 -14.09 13.40
CA LEU A 214 15.91 -13.97 14.76
C LEU A 214 15.42 -15.31 15.33
N GLY A 215 15.50 -16.41 14.56
CA GLY A 215 15.01 -17.72 14.98
C GLY A 215 13.48 -17.76 15.21
N LEU A 216 12.73 -16.97 14.46
CA LEU A 216 11.27 -16.86 14.56
C LEU A 216 10.55 -17.78 13.56
N GLY A 217 9.31 -18.13 13.89
CA GLY A 217 8.44 -18.96 13.04
C GLY A 217 8.43 -20.43 13.44
N ARG A 218 7.70 -21.24 12.66
CA ARG A 218 7.60 -22.70 12.85
C ARG A 218 7.49 -23.40 11.52
N SER A 219 8.02 -24.62 11.45
CA SER A 219 7.78 -25.52 10.32
C SER A 219 6.34 -26.00 10.34
N ILE A 220 5.72 -26.05 9.16
CA ILE A 220 4.40 -26.62 8.95
C ILE A 220 4.46 -27.52 7.72
N ASP A 221 3.83 -28.69 7.80
CA ASP A 221 3.70 -29.60 6.67
C ASP A 221 2.53 -29.14 5.79
N LEU A 222 2.77 -28.09 5.00
CA LEU A 222 1.76 -27.53 4.09
C LEU A 222 1.54 -28.42 2.87
N VAL A 223 2.61 -29.06 2.39
CA VAL A 223 2.59 -30.04 1.30
C VAL A 223 3.22 -31.34 1.82
N PRO A 224 2.70 -32.52 1.42
CA PRO A 224 3.19 -33.79 1.93
C PRO A 224 4.61 -34.08 1.43
N GLY A 225 5.51 -34.40 2.35
CA GLY A 225 6.80 -35.00 2.00
C GLY A 225 6.60 -36.48 1.68
N MET A 226 6.63 -36.85 0.40
CA MET A 226 6.37 -38.22 -0.06
C MET A 226 7.67 -38.92 -0.51
N ALA A 227 7.83 -40.19 -0.12
CA ALA A 227 8.93 -41.02 -0.61
C ALA A 227 8.72 -41.48 -2.06
N ASP A 228 7.47 -41.80 -2.42
CA ASP A 228 7.04 -42.02 -3.80
C ASP A 228 6.07 -40.91 -4.20
N PRO A 229 6.48 -39.95 -5.06
CA PRO A 229 5.62 -38.83 -5.45
C PRO A 229 4.38 -39.26 -6.25
N LYS A 230 4.29 -40.52 -6.70
CA LYS A 230 3.11 -41.07 -7.38
C LYS A 230 2.14 -41.75 -6.42
N ASN A 231 2.53 -42.05 -5.18
CA ASN A 231 1.75 -42.85 -4.24
C ASN A 231 1.09 -42.01 -3.13
N LEU A 232 0.30 -40.99 -3.51
CA LEU A 232 -0.44 -40.17 -2.54
C LEU A 232 -1.42 -41.01 -1.70
N PHE A 233 -2.04 -42.04 -2.29
CA PHE A 233 -2.96 -42.93 -1.56
C PHE A 233 -2.26 -43.68 -0.42
N GLY A 234 -0.99 -44.06 -0.60
CA GLY A 234 -0.18 -44.73 0.42
C GLY A 234 0.01 -43.90 1.70
N GLU A 235 -0.07 -42.58 1.62
CA GLU A 235 0.08 -41.67 2.77
C GLU A 235 -1.14 -41.66 3.70
N LEU A 236 -2.32 -42.15 3.24
CA LEU A 236 -3.56 -42.11 4.02
C LEU A 236 -3.53 -42.98 5.29
N ARG A 237 -2.47 -43.77 5.51
CA ARG A 237 -2.27 -44.70 6.65
C ARG A 237 -3.58 -45.33 7.12
N MET A 238 -4.37 -45.83 6.17
CA MET A 238 -5.66 -46.43 6.47
C MET A 238 -5.41 -47.62 7.41
N PRO A 239 -6.08 -47.70 8.56
CA PRO A 239 -6.02 -48.90 9.36
C PRO A 239 -6.46 -50.07 8.49
N ALA A 240 -5.80 -51.23 8.63
CA ALA A 240 -6.29 -52.45 8.01
C ALA A 240 -7.78 -52.60 8.33
N VAL A 241 -8.58 -53.06 7.36
CA VAL A 241 -10.05 -53.16 7.44
C VAL A 241 -10.54 -53.83 8.73
N THR A 242 -9.69 -54.64 9.36
CA THR A 242 -9.90 -55.29 10.66
C THR A 242 -10.04 -54.33 11.85
N GLY A 243 -9.54 -53.09 11.75
CA GLY A 243 -9.56 -52.05 12.79
C GLY A 243 -10.58 -50.92 12.59
N LEU A 244 -11.48 -51.03 11.62
CA LEU A 244 -12.49 -50.00 11.37
C LEU A 244 -13.56 -49.96 12.46
N PRO A 245 -14.09 -48.77 12.84
CA PRO A 245 -15.28 -48.67 13.66
C PRO A 245 -16.43 -49.48 13.05
N GLU A 246 -17.22 -50.14 13.91
CA GLU A 246 -18.28 -51.08 13.50
C GLU A 246 -19.28 -50.47 12.49
N VAL A 247 -19.58 -49.18 12.64
CA VAL A 247 -20.45 -48.41 11.73
C VAL A 247 -19.93 -48.39 10.29
N LEU A 248 -18.61 -48.25 10.09
CA LEU A 248 -17.99 -48.25 8.76
C LEU A 248 -17.95 -49.67 8.16
N ARG A 249 -17.78 -50.69 8.99
CA ARG A 249 -17.87 -52.09 8.56
C ARG A 249 -19.27 -52.47 8.11
N ALA A 250 -20.30 -52.03 8.83
CA ALA A 250 -21.69 -52.26 8.47
C ALA A 250 -22.07 -51.59 7.13
N ALA A 251 -21.59 -50.36 6.90
CA ALA A 251 -21.84 -49.65 5.64
C ALA A 251 -21.15 -50.32 4.43
N LEU A 252 -19.93 -50.83 4.60
CA LEU A 252 -19.20 -51.54 3.53
C LEU A 252 -19.78 -52.93 3.22
N ALA A 253 -20.39 -53.61 4.21
CA ALA A 253 -21.02 -54.91 3.99
C ALA A 253 -22.42 -54.82 3.34
N ALA A 254 -23.03 -53.63 3.35
CA ALA A 254 -24.34 -53.37 2.75
C ALA A 254 -24.27 -52.82 1.32
N ALA A 255 -23.06 -52.56 0.80
CA ALA A 255 -22.77 -52.14 -0.56
C ALA A 255 -22.28 -53.33 -1.41
#